data_AF-A0A2D6CTS1-F1
#
_entry.id   AF-A0A2D6CTS1-F1
#
_cell.length_a   1.000
_cell.length_b   1.000
_cell.length_c   1.000
_cell.angle_alpha   90.00
_cell.angle_beta   90.00
_cell.angle_gamma   90.00
#
_symmetry.space_group_name_H-M   'P 1'
#
loop_
_entity.id
_entity.type
_entity.pdbx_description
1 polymer ?
#
loop_
_entity_poly.entity_id
_entity_poly.type
_entity_poly.pdbx_seq_one_letter_code
_entity_poly.pdbx_strand_id
1 'polypeptide(L)'
;DGRIRGLEDQAKGPIGSRVEMRGDAYPGDEDDAEEQSLSYVLGKLRAIPEYLELFADAFAEHADIYTGAAIINPSTYGRAIAAYERELVTRNSAYDRYVEGGDSALTAEQLAGLELFHTTAKCAKCHSGPMFSDFSFAVQGVPQEGEGKDIIPGDDLGREEHTLDPSDRYAFRTPTLRNVEITAPYMHDGVFATLREVVEFYNDGAQPRHPAVTNDMLHPDLRDPLALSGAEMDALVAFMESLTDPGTLLDPMLLTVPETVPSGLPPVFGVNAP
;
A
#
# COMPACT_ATOMS: atom_id res chain seq x y z
N ASP A 1 -4.72 -8.20 -1.41
CA ASP A 1 -5.93 -9.00 -1.66
C ASP A 1 -7.10 -8.17 -2.26
N GLY A 2 -7.19 -6.85 -2.02
CA GLY A 2 -8.22 -5.99 -2.61
C GLY A 2 -9.58 -6.04 -1.91
N ARG A 3 -9.60 -6.48 -0.65
CA ARG A 3 -10.83 -6.80 0.10
C ARG A 3 -11.76 -5.63 0.42
N ILE A 4 -11.23 -4.40 0.43
CA ILE A 4 -11.98 -3.20 0.82
C ILE A 4 -12.09 -2.21 -0.34
N ARG A 5 -13.27 -1.60 -0.49
CA ARG A 5 -13.55 -0.57 -1.50
C ARG A 5 -13.46 0.83 -0.89
N GLY A 6 -12.51 1.62 -1.37
CA GLY A 6 -12.33 3.00 -0.93
C GLY A 6 -11.52 3.12 0.36
N LEU A 7 -10.92 4.30 0.55
CA LEU A 7 -10.07 4.59 1.71
C LEU A 7 -10.91 4.69 3.00
N GLU A 8 -12.13 5.19 2.90
CA GLU A 8 -13.03 5.34 4.06
C GLU A 8 -13.31 4.03 4.78
N ASP A 9 -13.56 2.96 4.00
CA ASP A 9 -13.80 1.64 4.57
C ASP A 9 -12.48 0.97 4.96
N GLN A 10 -11.38 1.25 4.24
CA GLN A 10 -10.08 0.66 4.54
C GLN A 10 -9.55 1.17 5.87
N ALA A 11 -9.74 2.45 6.17
CA ALA A 11 -9.28 3.09 7.40
C ALA A 11 -9.91 2.52 8.68
N LYS A 12 -11.00 1.75 8.58
CA LYS A 12 -11.70 1.13 9.72
C LYS A 12 -11.11 -0.24 10.08
N GLY A 13 -10.73 -1.01 9.08
CA GLY A 13 -10.28 -2.40 9.23
C GLY A 13 -9.12 -2.60 10.21
N PRO A 14 -8.05 -1.78 10.18
CA PRO A 14 -6.89 -1.96 11.05
C PRO A 14 -7.21 -1.98 12.55
N ILE A 15 -8.26 -1.26 12.99
CA ILE A 15 -8.71 -1.25 14.39
C ILE A 15 -9.20 -2.62 14.86
N GLY A 16 -9.80 -3.41 13.96
CA GLY A 16 -10.30 -4.75 14.27
C GLY A 16 -9.27 -5.86 14.17
N SER A 17 -8.18 -5.61 13.43
CA SER A 17 -7.15 -6.60 13.14
C SER A 17 -6.23 -6.81 14.34
N ARG A 18 -6.14 -8.06 14.81
CA ARG A 18 -5.31 -8.45 15.96
C ARG A 18 -3.83 -8.10 15.77
N VAL A 19 -3.33 -8.31 14.56
CA VAL A 19 -1.93 -8.10 14.18
C VAL A 19 -1.63 -6.67 13.74
N GLU A 20 -2.64 -5.79 13.68
CA GLU A 20 -2.49 -4.37 13.35
C GLU A 20 -2.71 -3.51 14.60
N MET A 21 -3.89 -2.88 14.79
CA MET A 21 -4.11 -1.94 15.89
C MET A 21 -4.82 -2.55 17.11
N ARG A 22 -5.50 -3.70 16.96
CA ARG A 22 -6.28 -4.28 18.07
C ARG A 22 -5.38 -4.82 19.19
N GLY A 23 -4.35 -5.57 18.81
CA GLY A 23 -3.58 -6.39 19.76
C GLY A 23 -4.49 -7.24 20.65
N ASP A 24 -4.12 -7.35 21.93
CA ASP A 24 -4.92 -7.99 22.98
C ASP A 24 -5.66 -6.94 23.86
N ALA A 25 -5.68 -5.67 23.42
CA ALA A 25 -6.13 -4.54 24.23
C ALA A 25 -7.65 -4.39 24.34
N TYR A 26 -8.42 -5.08 23.48
CA TYR A 26 -9.87 -4.95 23.41
C TYR A 26 -10.55 -6.32 23.63
N PRO A 27 -11.55 -6.40 24.52
CA PRO A 27 -12.31 -7.63 24.73
C PRO A 27 -13.31 -7.85 23.59
N GLY A 28 -13.38 -9.08 23.08
CA GLY A 28 -14.36 -9.50 22.07
C GLY A 28 -14.02 -10.88 21.50
N ASP A 29 -15.04 -11.67 21.15
CA ASP A 29 -14.88 -12.89 20.36
C ASP A 29 -14.41 -12.52 18.93
N GLU A 30 -13.66 -13.41 18.26
CA GLU A 30 -13.04 -13.13 16.95
C GLU A 30 -14.05 -12.68 15.88
N ASP A 31 -15.29 -13.18 15.97
CA ASP A 31 -16.35 -12.97 14.98
C ASP A 31 -16.87 -11.52 14.91
N ASP A 32 -16.78 -10.74 16.00
CA ASP A 32 -17.29 -9.35 16.08
C ASP A 32 -16.19 -8.34 16.44
N ALA A 33 -14.92 -8.75 16.39
CA ALA A 33 -13.82 -7.98 16.95
C ALA A 33 -13.60 -6.60 16.28
N GLU A 34 -13.93 -6.45 15.00
CA GLU A 34 -13.82 -5.17 14.29
C GLU A 34 -14.84 -4.15 14.80
N GLU A 35 -16.10 -4.52 14.87
CA GLU A 35 -17.16 -3.62 15.35
C GLU A 35 -16.96 -3.22 16.81
N GLN A 36 -16.55 -4.17 17.66
CA GLN A 36 -16.30 -3.92 19.08
C GLN A 36 -15.09 -3.01 19.29
N SER A 37 -13.98 -3.27 18.59
CA SER A 37 -12.76 -2.46 18.71
C SER A 37 -13.00 -1.03 18.19
N LEU A 38 -13.68 -0.89 17.05
CA LEU A 38 -14.05 0.41 16.50
C LEU A 38 -14.98 1.16 17.46
N SER A 39 -16.02 0.51 17.98
CA SER A 39 -16.95 1.12 18.93
C SER A 39 -16.25 1.61 20.19
N TYR A 40 -15.29 0.84 20.71
CA TYR A 40 -14.50 1.22 21.86
C TYR A 40 -13.60 2.44 21.59
N VAL A 41 -12.88 2.45 20.45
CA VAL A 41 -12.03 3.59 20.05
C VAL A 41 -12.89 4.85 19.86
N LEU A 42 -14.02 4.77 19.17
CA LEU A 42 -14.94 5.88 19.01
C LEU A 42 -15.48 6.37 20.36
N GLY A 43 -15.74 5.46 21.31
CA GLY A 43 -16.10 5.80 22.68
C GLY A 43 -15.05 6.65 23.39
N LYS A 44 -13.76 6.31 23.24
CA LYS A 44 -12.65 7.11 23.79
C LYS A 44 -12.58 8.50 23.15
N LEU A 45 -12.71 8.59 21.83
CA LEU A 45 -12.69 9.88 21.12
C LEU A 45 -13.85 10.79 21.57
N ARG A 46 -15.05 10.24 21.72
CA ARG A 46 -16.24 10.97 22.22
C ARG A 46 -16.09 11.50 23.64
N ALA A 47 -15.21 10.91 24.45
CA ALA A 47 -14.97 11.34 25.82
C ALA A 47 -14.00 12.54 25.93
N ILE A 48 -13.38 12.96 24.81
CA ILE A 48 -12.41 14.05 24.76
C ILE A 48 -13.10 15.28 24.11
N PRO A 49 -13.37 16.36 24.88
CA PRO A 49 -14.09 17.53 24.37
C PRO A 49 -13.46 18.14 23.11
N GLU A 50 -12.13 18.21 23.05
CA GLU A 50 -11.41 18.76 21.91
C GLU A 50 -11.61 17.95 20.63
N TYR A 51 -11.72 16.61 20.69
CA TYR A 51 -12.07 15.81 19.51
C TYR A 51 -13.52 16.06 19.07
N LEU A 52 -14.45 16.32 19.99
CA LEU A 52 -15.82 16.68 19.61
C LEU A 52 -15.86 18.01 18.84
N GLU A 53 -15.08 19.00 19.27
CA GLU A 53 -14.95 20.29 18.57
C GLU A 53 -14.31 20.11 17.18
N LEU A 54 -13.19 19.39 17.09
CA LEU A 54 -12.51 19.14 15.81
C LEU A 54 -13.40 18.39 14.81
N PHE A 55 -14.17 17.39 15.25
CA PHE A 55 -15.12 16.69 14.38
C PHE A 55 -16.32 17.57 14.02
N ALA A 56 -16.83 18.40 14.94
CA ALA A 56 -17.91 19.32 14.63
C ALA A 56 -17.48 20.34 13.55
N ASP A 57 -16.25 20.84 13.63
CA ASP A 57 -15.69 21.77 12.64
C ASP A 57 -15.47 21.07 11.29
N ALA A 58 -14.81 19.90 11.28
CA ALA A 58 -14.52 19.15 10.05
C ALA A 58 -15.78 18.68 9.30
N PHE A 59 -16.88 18.47 10.02
CA PHE A 59 -18.14 17.97 9.49
C PHE A 59 -19.31 18.95 9.71
N ALA A 60 -19.04 20.25 9.76
CA ALA A 60 -20.05 21.28 10.02
C ALA A 60 -21.26 21.22 9.06
N GLU A 61 -21.04 20.78 7.81
CA GLU A 61 -22.10 20.57 6.82
C GLU A 61 -23.05 19.39 7.14
N HIS A 62 -22.70 18.53 8.10
CA HIS A 62 -23.51 17.41 8.59
C HIS A 62 -24.11 17.67 9.99
N ALA A 63 -24.05 18.90 10.49
CA ALA A 63 -24.49 19.24 11.85
C ALA A 63 -26.00 19.03 12.10
N ASP A 64 -26.81 18.95 11.04
CA ASP A 64 -28.23 18.60 11.07
C ASP A 64 -28.48 17.09 11.18
N ILE A 65 -27.50 16.27 10.76
CA ILE A 65 -27.57 14.81 10.77
C ILE A 65 -26.99 14.25 12.07
N TYR A 66 -25.90 14.84 12.56
CA TYR A 66 -25.20 14.36 13.74
C TYR A 66 -25.07 15.47 14.79
N THR A 67 -25.62 15.22 15.98
CA THR A 67 -25.59 16.18 17.10
C THR A 67 -24.68 15.71 18.23
N GLY A 68 -23.86 16.61 18.76
CA GLY A 68 -22.98 16.32 19.90
C GLY A 68 -22.07 15.11 19.63
N ALA A 69 -21.96 14.18 20.57
CA ALA A 69 -21.08 13.02 20.45
C ALA A 69 -21.40 12.06 19.28
N ALA A 70 -22.58 12.17 18.67
CA ALA A 70 -22.93 11.37 17.49
C ALA A 70 -22.14 11.75 16.23
N ILE A 71 -21.53 12.95 16.21
CA ILE A 71 -20.67 13.40 15.10
C ILE A 71 -19.44 12.50 14.93
N ILE A 72 -18.96 11.88 16.01
CA ILE A 72 -17.90 10.86 15.97
C ILE A 72 -18.59 9.52 15.80
N ASN A 73 -18.56 8.95 14.60
CA ASN A 73 -19.17 7.66 14.27
C ASN A 73 -18.31 6.95 13.20
N PRO A 74 -18.59 5.67 12.85
CA PRO A 74 -17.77 4.95 11.89
C PRO A 74 -17.61 5.67 10.54
N SER A 75 -18.64 6.37 10.06
CA SER A 75 -18.59 7.07 8.77
C SER A 75 -17.68 8.31 8.82
N THR A 76 -17.88 9.20 9.79
CA THR A 76 -17.06 10.41 9.94
C THR A 76 -15.63 10.10 10.32
N TYR A 77 -15.41 9.05 11.13
CA TYR A 77 -14.08 8.53 11.43
C TYR A 77 -13.33 8.08 10.17
N GLY A 78 -13.94 7.17 9.38
CA GLY A 78 -13.34 6.70 8.14
C GLY A 78 -13.09 7.82 7.13
N ARG A 79 -14.02 8.78 7.03
CA ARG A 79 -13.86 9.96 6.17
C ARG A 79 -12.73 10.89 6.61
N ALA A 80 -12.55 11.10 7.92
CA ALA A 80 -11.49 11.96 8.43
C ALA A 80 -10.10 11.39 8.08
N ILE A 81 -9.90 10.08 8.30
CA ILE A 81 -8.63 9.40 7.96
C ILE A 81 -8.45 9.38 6.45
N ALA A 82 -9.47 8.98 5.69
CA ALA A 82 -9.39 8.93 4.24
C ALA A 82 -9.17 10.31 3.59
N ALA A 83 -9.62 11.40 4.22
CA ALA A 83 -9.34 12.76 3.77
C ALA A 83 -7.86 13.09 3.96
N TYR A 84 -7.30 12.77 5.12
CA TYR A 84 -5.88 12.93 5.41
C TYR A 84 -5.00 12.10 4.45
N GLU A 85 -5.33 10.82 4.23
CA GLU A 85 -4.60 9.94 3.30
C GLU A 85 -4.58 10.47 1.86
N ARG A 86 -5.63 11.21 1.44
CA ARG A 86 -5.69 11.82 0.10
C ARG A 86 -4.79 13.03 -0.05
N GLU A 87 -4.38 13.66 1.05
CA GLU A 87 -3.37 14.72 1.03
C GLU A 87 -1.96 14.15 0.93
N LEU A 88 -1.80 12.84 1.17
CA LEU A 88 -0.51 12.16 1.09
C LEU A 88 -0.08 11.91 -0.36
N VAL A 89 0.32 12.99 -1.03
CA VAL A 89 0.53 13.00 -2.48
C VAL A 89 1.98 13.30 -2.83
N THR A 90 2.51 12.54 -3.80
CA THR A 90 3.87 12.69 -4.33
C THR A 90 3.82 13.13 -5.78
N ARG A 91 4.41 14.28 -6.08
CA ARG A 91 4.32 14.95 -7.39
C ARG A 91 5.61 15.63 -7.83
N ASN A 92 6.71 15.46 -7.12
CA ASN A 92 7.98 16.12 -7.40
C ASN A 92 9.14 15.12 -7.50
N SER A 93 8.87 13.90 -7.97
CA SER A 93 9.93 12.96 -8.33
C SER A 93 10.76 13.47 -9.52
N ALA A 94 11.92 12.85 -9.76
CA ALA A 94 12.74 13.18 -10.93
C ALA A 94 11.96 12.89 -12.24
N TYR A 95 11.18 11.81 -12.26
CA TYR A 95 10.27 11.50 -13.34
C TYR A 95 9.18 12.57 -13.52
N ASP A 96 8.54 13.04 -12.45
CA ASP A 96 7.50 14.07 -12.54
C ASP A 96 8.06 15.35 -13.18
N ARG A 97 9.25 15.80 -12.75
CA ARG A 97 9.93 16.96 -13.37
C ARG A 97 10.30 16.74 -14.83
N TYR A 98 10.66 15.51 -15.20
CA TYR A 98 10.97 15.18 -16.59
C TYR A 98 9.74 15.28 -17.49
N VAL A 99 8.60 14.71 -17.09
CA VAL A 99 7.38 14.77 -17.89
C VAL A 99 6.76 16.17 -17.96
N GLU A 100 7.10 17.05 -17.01
CA GLU A 100 6.75 18.49 -17.05
C GLU A 100 7.65 19.33 -17.99
N GLY A 101 8.60 18.70 -18.69
CA GLY A 101 9.50 19.35 -19.66
C GLY A 101 10.89 19.68 -19.13
N GLY A 102 11.25 19.16 -17.96
CA GLY A 102 12.61 19.21 -17.43
C GLY A 102 13.48 18.12 -18.03
N ASP A 103 13.89 18.26 -19.30
CA ASP A 103 14.65 17.22 -20.04
C ASP A 103 15.92 16.73 -19.32
N SER A 104 16.50 17.54 -18.43
CA SER A 104 17.68 17.19 -17.63
C SER A 104 17.36 16.59 -16.25
N ALA A 105 16.09 16.32 -15.94
CA ALA A 105 15.69 15.78 -14.64
C ALA A 105 16.00 14.29 -14.49
N LEU A 106 16.09 13.55 -15.60
CA LEU A 106 16.57 12.16 -15.63
C LEU A 106 18.00 12.08 -16.15
N THR A 107 18.78 11.16 -15.58
CA THR A 107 20.09 10.80 -16.11
C THR A 107 19.96 9.97 -17.38
N ALA A 108 21.06 9.81 -18.14
CA ALA A 108 21.07 8.96 -19.33
C ALA A 108 20.72 7.50 -19.02
N GLU A 109 21.11 6.99 -17.86
CA GLU A 109 20.79 5.64 -17.39
C GLU A 109 19.31 5.52 -17.03
N GLN A 110 18.75 6.51 -16.34
CA GLN A 110 17.30 6.55 -16.05
C GLN A 110 16.45 6.64 -17.31
N LEU A 111 16.90 7.37 -18.33
CA LEU A 111 16.23 7.43 -19.64
C LEU A 111 16.29 6.07 -20.36
N ALA A 112 17.44 5.38 -20.31
CA ALA A 112 17.55 4.03 -20.85
C ALA A 112 16.61 3.05 -20.11
N GLY A 113 16.52 3.16 -18.79
CA GLY A 113 15.57 2.40 -17.97
C GLY A 113 14.12 2.68 -18.31
N LEU A 114 13.75 3.96 -18.49
CA LEU A 114 12.41 4.36 -18.91
C LEU A 114 12.03 3.72 -20.26
N GLU A 115 12.93 3.75 -21.24
CA GLU A 115 12.70 3.12 -22.54
C GLU A 115 12.48 1.60 -22.37
N LEU A 116 13.34 0.92 -21.63
CA LEU A 116 13.21 -0.52 -21.35
C LEU A 116 11.89 -0.86 -20.66
N PHE A 117 11.50 -0.06 -19.67
CA PHE A 117 10.28 -0.21 -18.88
C PHE A 117 9.02 -0.25 -19.76
N HIS A 118 8.99 0.57 -20.81
CA HIS A 118 7.89 0.64 -21.77
C HIS A 118 8.00 -0.35 -22.94
N THR A 119 9.19 -0.90 -23.19
CA THR A 119 9.47 -1.74 -24.37
C THR A 119 9.81 -3.18 -23.98
N THR A 120 11.09 -3.56 -23.98
CA THR A 120 11.58 -4.93 -23.83
C THR A 120 11.20 -5.54 -22.49
N ALA A 121 11.24 -4.75 -21.40
CA ALA A 121 10.93 -5.24 -20.06
C ALA A 121 9.42 -5.36 -19.79
N LYS A 122 8.58 -4.71 -20.62
CA LYS A 122 7.11 -4.77 -20.57
C LYS A 122 6.47 -4.38 -19.23
N CYS A 123 7.22 -3.78 -18.31
CA CYS A 123 6.73 -3.40 -16.97
C CYS A 123 5.49 -2.50 -17.04
N ALA A 124 5.47 -1.58 -18.03
CA ALA A 124 4.36 -0.67 -18.27
C ALA A 124 3.03 -1.33 -18.67
N LYS A 125 2.99 -2.65 -18.94
CA LYS A 125 1.72 -3.35 -19.21
C LYS A 125 0.82 -3.42 -17.98
N CYS A 126 1.42 -3.51 -16.79
CA CYS A 126 0.70 -3.51 -15.51
C CYS A 126 1.00 -2.24 -14.72
N HIS A 127 2.23 -1.75 -14.76
CA HIS A 127 2.65 -0.53 -14.05
C HIS A 127 2.52 0.71 -14.92
N SER A 128 1.28 1.16 -15.15
CA SER A 128 0.96 2.23 -16.10
C SER A 128 0.31 3.46 -15.45
N GLY A 129 0.19 4.53 -16.24
CA GLY A 129 -0.47 5.76 -15.83
C GLY A 129 0.27 6.52 -14.73
N PRO A 130 -0.36 7.58 -14.16
CA PRO A 130 0.30 8.45 -13.20
C PRO A 130 0.77 7.74 -11.93
N MET A 131 0.12 6.64 -11.55
CA MET A 131 0.45 5.88 -10.34
C MET A 131 1.38 4.69 -10.61
N PHE A 132 1.80 4.47 -11.86
CA PHE A 132 2.56 3.27 -12.23
C PHE A 132 1.90 1.98 -11.74
N SER A 133 0.59 1.92 -11.91
CA SER A 133 -0.26 0.79 -11.53
C SER A 133 -1.59 0.89 -12.27
N ASP A 134 -1.98 -0.21 -12.89
CA ASP A 134 -3.33 -0.42 -13.41
C ASP A 134 -4.34 -0.81 -12.32
N PHE A 135 -3.84 -1.06 -11.10
CA PHE A 135 -4.59 -1.56 -9.95
C PHE A 135 -5.34 -2.88 -10.19
N SER A 136 -4.97 -3.62 -11.24
CA SER A 136 -5.48 -4.96 -11.53
C SER A 136 -4.85 -5.99 -10.60
N PHE A 137 -5.25 -7.25 -10.77
CA PHE A 137 -4.73 -8.37 -10.01
C PHE A 137 -4.04 -9.36 -10.96
N ALA A 138 -2.87 -9.85 -10.54
CA ALA A 138 -2.07 -10.78 -11.34
C ALA A 138 -1.38 -11.83 -10.45
N VAL A 139 -1.29 -13.04 -10.97
CA VAL A 139 -0.49 -14.12 -10.39
C VAL A 139 0.94 -13.98 -10.91
N GLN A 140 1.88 -13.74 -9.99
CA GLN A 140 3.29 -13.47 -10.29
C GLN A 140 4.21 -14.67 -10.02
N GLY A 141 3.82 -15.61 -9.16
CA GLY A 141 4.64 -16.78 -8.82
C GLY A 141 5.79 -16.50 -7.84
N VAL A 142 5.75 -15.36 -7.13
CA VAL A 142 6.63 -15.03 -6.01
C VAL A 142 6.58 -16.18 -4.99
N PRO A 143 7.71 -16.59 -4.37
CA PRO A 143 7.69 -17.60 -3.30
C PRO A 143 6.76 -17.17 -2.15
N GLN A 144 6.37 -18.12 -1.30
CA GLN A 144 5.70 -17.81 -0.04
C GLN A 144 6.75 -17.76 1.07
N GLU A 145 7.01 -16.58 1.62
CA GLU A 145 7.70 -16.42 2.90
C GLU A 145 6.70 -16.18 4.05
N GLY A 146 6.98 -16.71 5.24
CA GLY A 146 6.13 -16.58 6.42
C GLY A 146 4.92 -17.54 6.47
N GLU A 147 4.12 -17.45 7.55
CA GLU A 147 3.06 -18.42 7.86
C GLU A 147 1.76 -18.28 7.02
N GLY A 148 1.71 -17.36 6.06
CA GLY A 148 0.48 -17.04 5.31
C GLY A 148 -0.58 -16.34 6.19
N LYS A 149 -1.77 -16.07 5.64
CA LYS A 149 -2.93 -15.57 6.41
C LYS A 149 -3.96 -16.68 6.58
N ASP A 150 -4.04 -17.22 7.80
CA ASP A 150 -5.19 -17.82 8.53
C ASP A 150 -6.25 -18.74 7.86
N ILE A 151 -6.32 -18.93 6.53
CA ILE A 151 -7.28 -19.85 5.87
C ILE A 151 -6.63 -21.21 5.60
N ILE A 152 -5.36 -21.23 5.20
CA ILE A 152 -4.53 -22.42 5.10
C ILE A 152 -3.22 -22.10 5.82
N PRO A 153 -2.86 -22.79 6.91
CA PRO A 153 -1.57 -22.57 7.56
C PRO A 153 -0.44 -22.73 6.53
N GLY A 154 0.30 -21.65 6.25
CA GLY A 154 1.41 -21.61 5.31
C GLY A 154 1.08 -21.31 3.85
N ASP A 155 -0.12 -20.80 3.51
CA ASP A 155 -0.47 -20.43 2.13
C ASP A 155 -1.36 -19.16 2.09
N ASP A 156 -0.96 -18.13 1.34
CA ASP A 156 -1.75 -16.91 1.09
C ASP A 156 -2.45 -17.05 -0.27
N LEU A 157 -3.78 -17.29 -0.27
CA LEU A 157 -4.53 -17.50 -1.51
C LEU A 157 -4.77 -16.19 -2.28
N GLY A 158 -4.28 -15.05 -1.77
CA GLY A 158 -4.37 -13.74 -2.37
C GLY A 158 -5.81 -13.27 -2.49
N ARG A 159 -6.22 -12.91 -3.70
CA ARG A 159 -7.56 -12.35 -3.95
C ARG A 159 -8.70 -13.36 -3.69
N GLU A 160 -8.47 -14.66 -3.86
CA GLU A 160 -9.50 -15.70 -3.63
C GLU A 160 -10.06 -15.67 -2.21
N GLU A 161 -9.26 -15.32 -1.20
CA GLU A 161 -9.69 -15.26 0.20
C GLU A 161 -10.92 -14.38 0.42
N HIS A 162 -11.14 -13.40 -0.47
CA HIS A 162 -12.28 -12.50 -0.40
C HIS A 162 -13.31 -12.70 -1.50
N THR A 163 -12.89 -13.12 -2.69
CA THR A 163 -13.82 -13.30 -3.80
C THR A 163 -14.50 -14.66 -3.76
N LEU A 164 -13.87 -15.63 -3.11
CA LEU A 164 -14.25 -17.04 -3.11
C LEU A 164 -14.32 -17.64 -4.53
N ASP A 165 -13.68 -16.99 -5.50
CA ASP A 165 -13.59 -17.43 -6.88
C ASP A 165 -12.21 -18.08 -7.11
N PRO A 166 -12.15 -19.40 -7.42
CA PRO A 166 -10.89 -20.08 -7.68
C PRO A 166 -10.06 -19.49 -8.84
N SER A 167 -10.66 -18.70 -9.73
CA SER A 167 -9.93 -18.01 -10.80
C SER A 167 -9.08 -16.83 -10.30
N ASP A 168 -9.31 -16.36 -9.07
CA ASP A 168 -8.56 -15.30 -8.42
C ASP A 168 -7.41 -15.79 -7.53
N ARG A 169 -7.21 -17.11 -7.46
CA ARG A 169 -6.22 -17.75 -6.60
C ARG A 169 -4.81 -17.23 -6.86
N TYR A 170 -4.11 -16.84 -5.80
CA TYR A 170 -2.75 -16.27 -5.80
C TYR A 170 -2.60 -14.95 -6.57
N ALA A 171 -3.71 -14.29 -6.92
CA ALA A 171 -3.65 -13.01 -7.59
C ALA A 171 -3.48 -11.88 -6.57
N PHE A 172 -2.47 -11.05 -6.77
CA PHE A 172 -2.21 -9.87 -5.94
C PHE A 172 -2.36 -8.61 -6.76
N ARG A 173 -2.75 -7.53 -6.08
CA ARG A 173 -2.94 -6.22 -6.72
C ARG A 173 -1.60 -5.68 -7.19
N THR A 174 -1.53 -5.17 -8.42
CA THR A 174 -0.38 -4.42 -8.93
C THR A 174 -0.13 -3.19 -8.03
N PRO A 175 0.98 -3.11 -7.27
CA PRO A 175 1.23 -1.94 -6.42
C PRO A 175 1.64 -0.73 -7.26
N THR A 176 1.50 0.48 -6.69
CA THR A 176 2.13 1.67 -7.26
C THR A 176 3.65 1.56 -7.16
N LEU A 177 4.37 2.07 -8.17
CA LEU A 177 5.83 2.20 -8.11
C LEU A 177 6.30 3.59 -7.65
N ARG A 178 5.39 4.51 -7.29
CA ARG A 178 5.80 5.78 -6.69
C ARG A 178 6.49 5.50 -5.35
N ASN A 179 7.65 6.11 -5.12
CA ASN A 179 8.52 5.90 -3.95
C ASN A 179 8.98 4.45 -3.75
N VAL A 180 8.99 3.61 -4.78
CA VAL A 180 9.31 2.20 -4.61
C VAL A 180 10.71 1.97 -4.02
N GLU A 181 11.68 2.85 -4.30
CA GLU A 181 13.04 2.80 -3.73
C GLU A 181 13.05 2.74 -2.19
N ILE A 182 12.08 3.35 -1.51
CA ILE A 182 12.10 3.59 -0.05
C ILE A 182 11.07 2.74 0.70
N THR A 183 10.48 1.74 0.04
CA THR A 183 9.44 0.88 0.61
C THR A 183 9.85 -0.59 0.67
N ALA A 184 11.16 -0.87 0.68
CA ALA A 184 11.68 -2.22 0.91
C ALA A 184 11.22 -2.77 2.29
N PRO A 185 11.09 -4.11 2.43
CA PRO A 185 11.27 -5.13 1.40
C PRO A 185 10.08 -5.22 0.43
N TYR A 186 10.24 -5.96 -0.66
CA TYR A 186 9.33 -5.98 -1.83
C TYR A 186 8.48 -7.24 -1.93
N MET A 187 7.45 -7.15 -2.76
CA MET A 187 6.35 -8.12 -2.93
C MET A 187 5.38 -8.13 -1.75
N HIS A 188 4.35 -8.98 -1.83
CA HIS A 188 3.27 -9.03 -0.84
C HIS A 188 3.72 -9.59 0.51
N ASP A 189 4.79 -10.39 0.51
CA ASP A 189 5.36 -11.10 1.65
C ASP A 189 6.75 -10.57 2.07
N GLY A 190 7.29 -9.60 1.33
CA GLY A 190 8.59 -8.99 1.64
C GLY A 190 9.79 -9.88 1.32
N VAL A 191 9.67 -10.86 0.43
CA VAL A 191 10.76 -11.82 0.15
C VAL A 191 12.01 -11.20 -0.47
N PHE A 192 11.87 -10.11 -1.24
CA PHE A 192 13.01 -9.45 -1.89
C PHE A 192 13.45 -8.22 -1.12
N ALA A 193 14.73 -8.13 -0.80
CA ALA A 193 15.31 -7.01 -0.06
C ALA A 193 15.61 -5.81 -0.98
N THR A 194 15.84 -6.04 -2.28
CA THR A 194 16.26 -5.00 -3.23
C THR A 194 15.40 -4.96 -4.49
N LEU A 195 15.29 -3.78 -5.12
CA LEU A 195 14.68 -3.64 -6.45
C LEU A 195 15.40 -4.50 -7.49
N ARG A 196 16.71 -4.70 -7.32
CA ARG A 196 17.50 -5.52 -8.25
C ARG A 196 17.03 -6.97 -8.26
N GLU A 197 16.76 -7.55 -7.09
CA GLU A 197 16.22 -8.91 -6.96
C GLU A 197 14.83 -9.04 -7.59
N VAL A 198 13.99 -8.00 -7.48
CA VAL A 198 12.69 -7.94 -8.16
C VAL A 198 12.87 -7.98 -9.68
N VAL A 199 13.78 -7.18 -10.23
CA VAL A 199 14.06 -7.17 -11.68
C VAL A 199 14.64 -8.51 -12.14
N GLU A 200 15.52 -9.13 -11.35
CA GLU A 200 16.08 -10.46 -11.67
C GLU A 200 15.01 -11.55 -11.68
N PHE A 201 14.08 -11.52 -10.71
CA PHE A 201 12.95 -12.45 -10.66
C PHE A 201 12.13 -12.41 -11.96
N TYR A 202 11.82 -11.21 -12.46
CA TYR A 202 11.11 -11.07 -13.73
C TYR A 202 12.00 -11.37 -14.95
N ASN A 203 13.30 -11.05 -14.88
CA ASN A 203 14.23 -11.32 -15.98
C ASN A 203 14.34 -12.81 -16.29
N ASP A 204 14.23 -13.67 -15.28
CA ASP A 204 14.19 -15.14 -15.40
C ASP A 204 12.82 -15.68 -15.86
N GLY A 205 11.85 -14.80 -16.16
CA GLY A 205 10.51 -15.18 -16.62
C GLY A 205 9.58 -15.55 -15.47
N ALA A 206 9.77 -14.90 -14.31
CA ALA A 206 8.96 -15.08 -13.11
C ALA A 206 8.74 -16.56 -12.74
N GLN A 207 9.78 -17.39 -12.94
CA GLN A 207 9.71 -18.85 -12.71
C GLN A 207 9.00 -19.11 -11.38
N PRO A 208 7.83 -19.79 -11.37
CA PRO A 208 7.05 -19.93 -10.15
C PRO A 208 7.90 -20.55 -9.04
N ARG A 209 8.10 -19.81 -7.96
CA ARG A 209 8.81 -20.28 -6.75
C ARG A 209 7.84 -20.65 -5.65
N HIS A 210 6.57 -20.25 -5.78
CA HIS A 210 5.48 -20.75 -4.95
C HIS A 210 5.19 -22.22 -5.27
N PRO A 211 5.15 -23.13 -4.29
CA PRO A 211 4.97 -24.57 -4.53
C PRO A 211 3.62 -24.93 -5.17
N ALA A 212 2.60 -24.09 -4.96
CA ALA A 212 1.25 -24.29 -5.49
C ALA A 212 0.94 -23.48 -6.76
N VAL A 213 1.88 -22.67 -7.28
CA VAL A 213 1.68 -21.91 -8.53
C VAL A 213 2.39 -22.61 -9.67
N THR A 214 1.65 -22.92 -10.74
CA THR A 214 2.21 -23.46 -11.98
C THR A 214 2.37 -22.37 -13.04
N ASN A 215 3.18 -22.63 -14.07
CA ASN A 215 3.49 -21.63 -15.11
C ASN A 215 2.24 -21.17 -15.89
N ASP A 216 1.23 -22.01 -16.02
CA ASP A 216 -0.06 -21.69 -16.66
C ASP A 216 -0.96 -20.80 -15.81
N MET A 217 -0.73 -20.72 -14.50
CA MET A 217 -1.42 -19.80 -13.60
C MET A 217 -0.84 -18.38 -13.68
N LEU A 218 0.44 -18.23 -14.06
CA LEU A 218 1.06 -16.92 -14.18
C LEU A 218 0.34 -16.03 -15.19
N HIS A 219 0.33 -14.73 -14.91
CA HIS A 219 -0.09 -13.73 -15.88
C HIS A 219 0.69 -13.92 -17.20
N PRO A 220 0.03 -13.95 -18.37
CA PRO A 220 0.68 -14.32 -19.64
C PRO A 220 1.93 -13.51 -19.98
N ASP A 221 1.95 -12.23 -19.61
CA ASP A 221 3.09 -11.34 -19.87
C ASP A 221 4.33 -11.61 -18.99
N LEU A 222 4.21 -12.46 -17.97
CA LEU A 222 5.30 -12.80 -17.05
C LEU A 222 6.01 -14.12 -17.36
N ARG A 223 5.45 -14.95 -18.25
CA ARG A 223 5.89 -16.35 -18.46
C ARG A 223 7.22 -16.47 -19.21
N ASP A 224 7.59 -15.44 -19.97
CA ASP A 224 8.78 -15.45 -20.81
C ASP A 224 9.88 -14.62 -20.15
N PRO A 225 11.13 -15.13 -20.08
CA PRO A 225 12.29 -14.35 -19.66
C PRO A 225 12.42 -13.06 -20.46
N LEU A 226 12.79 -11.97 -19.78
CA LEU A 226 13.01 -10.67 -20.43
C LEU A 226 14.35 -10.63 -21.20
N ALA A 227 15.28 -11.51 -20.84
CA ALA A 227 16.62 -11.64 -21.43
C ALA A 227 17.45 -10.34 -21.40
N LEU A 228 17.25 -9.54 -20.35
CA LEU A 228 18.00 -8.32 -20.08
C LEU A 228 19.41 -8.65 -19.59
N SER A 229 20.38 -7.87 -20.04
CA SER A 229 21.74 -7.83 -19.51
C SER A 229 21.78 -7.18 -18.12
N GLY A 230 22.91 -7.35 -17.42
CA GLY A 230 23.16 -6.68 -16.13
C GLY A 230 22.92 -5.16 -16.19
N ALA A 231 23.49 -4.50 -17.19
CA ALA A 231 23.37 -3.05 -17.37
C ALA A 231 21.94 -2.59 -17.71
N GLU A 232 21.17 -3.40 -18.45
CA GLU A 232 19.76 -3.08 -18.74
C GLU A 232 18.89 -3.20 -17.48
N MET A 233 19.16 -4.19 -16.63
CA MET A 233 18.47 -4.32 -15.35
C MET A 233 18.86 -3.21 -14.38
N ASP A 234 20.13 -2.81 -14.33
CA ASP A 234 20.58 -1.67 -13.51
C ASP A 234 19.91 -0.37 -13.97
N ALA A 235 19.77 -0.17 -15.29
CA ALA A 235 19.04 0.97 -15.84
C ALA A 235 17.54 0.98 -15.44
N LEU A 236 16.88 -0.18 -15.43
CA LEU A 236 15.50 -0.29 -14.92
C LEU A 236 15.39 0.10 -13.44
N VAL A 237 16.34 -0.36 -12.61
CA VAL A 237 16.40 0.03 -11.19
C VAL A 237 16.57 1.54 -11.07
N ALA A 238 17.53 2.12 -11.79
CA ALA A 238 17.76 3.58 -11.79
C ALA A 238 16.49 4.36 -12.20
N PHE A 239 15.75 3.87 -13.21
CA PHE A 239 14.47 4.46 -13.58
C PHE A 239 13.43 4.38 -12.45
N MET A 240 13.28 3.24 -11.78
CA MET A 240 12.35 3.11 -10.66
C MET A 240 12.72 4.02 -9.47
N GLU A 241 14.01 4.22 -9.20
CA GLU A 241 14.50 5.21 -8.21
C GLU A 241 14.13 6.65 -8.60
N SER A 242 14.02 6.95 -9.90
CA SER A 242 13.57 8.26 -10.37
C SER A 242 12.12 8.59 -10.01
N LEU A 243 11.33 7.59 -9.57
CA LEU A 243 9.94 7.72 -9.12
C LEU A 243 9.82 8.11 -7.64
N THR A 244 10.95 8.27 -6.95
CA THR A 244 10.98 8.76 -5.56
C THR A 244 10.84 10.26 -5.55
N ASP A 245 9.84 10.76 -4.82
CA ASP A 245 9.71 12.18 -4.57
C ASP A 245 10.68 12.57 -3.43
N PRO A 246 11.68 13.44 -3.66
CA PRO A 246 12.59 13.86 -2.60
C PRO A 246 11.85 14.55 -1.45
N GLY A 247 10.67 15.13 -1.67
CA GLY A 247 9.81 15.63 -0.61
C GLY A 247 9.38 14.52 0.36
N THR A 248 9.21 13.28 -0.08
CA THR A 248 8.94 12.18 0.87
C THR A 248 10.13 11.84 1.76
N LEU A 249 11.35 12.15 1.30
CA LEU A 249 12.61 11.95 2.02
C LEU A 249 13.04 13.16 2.85
N LEU A 250 12.77 14.38 2.36
CA LEU A 250 13.23 15.65 2.90
C LEU A 250 12.13 16.41 3.64
N ASP A 251 10.89 16.01 3.42
CA ASP A 251 9.73 16.61 4.03
C ASP A 251 8.95 15.58 4.86
N PRO A 252 9.28 15.42 6.16
CA PRO A 252 8.36 14.79 7.09
C PRO A 252 7.00 15.51 7.18
N MET A 253 6.73 16.64 6.49
CA MET A 253 5.42 17.32 6.48
C MET A 253 4.28 16.52 5.84
N LEU A 254 4.50 15.32 5.29
CA LEU A 254 3.39 14.39 5.09
C LEU A 254 2.78 13.91 6.42
N LEU A 255 3.53 13.99 7.51
CA LEU A 255 3.13 13.73 8.90
C LEU A 255 3.85 14.76 9.80
N THR A 256 3.36 16.01 9.90
CA THR A 256 3.67 16.77 11.12
C THR A 256 3.05 15.99 12.27
N VAL A 257 3.87 15.14 12.90
CA VAL A 257 3.48 14.45 14.13
C VAL A 257 3.21 15.58 15.12
N PRO A 258 1.96 15.76 15.55
CA PRO A 258 1.64 16.87 16.43
C PRO A 258 2.46 16.70 17.71
N GLU A 259 2.98 17.78 18.29
CA GLU A 259 3.78 17.70 19.53
C GLU A 259 2.98 17.03 20.67
N THR A 260 1.66 17.20 20.63
CA THR A 260 0.69 16.61 21.55
C THR A 260 -0.58 16.25 20.80
N VAL A 261 -1.27 15.19 21.20
CA VAL A 261 -2.63 14.90 20.74
C VAL A 261 -3.68 15.25 21.81
N PRO A 262 -4.94 15.55 21.44
CA PRO A 262 -6.01 15.89 22.38
C PRO A 262 -6.25 14.86 23.51
N SER A 263 -5.86 13.61 23.30
CA SER A 263 -5.93 12.56 24.34
C SER A 263 -4.88 12.70 25.44
N GLY A 264 -3.86 13.55 25.26
CA GLY A 264 -2.70 13.65 26.13
C GLY A 264 -1.73 12.47 26.05
N LEU A 265 -1.99 11.50 25.18
CA LEU A 265 -1.06 10.40 24.92
C LEU A 265 0.14 10.91 24.12
N PRO A 266 1.34 10.31 24.30
CA PRO A 266 2.47 10.62 23.45
C PRO A 266 2.15 10.22 22.00
N PRO A 267 2.36 11.10 21.02
CA PRO A 267 2.37 10.72 19.61
C PRO A 267 3.39 9.59 19.38
N VAL A 268 2.99 8.53 18.67
CA VAL A 268 3.85 7.36 18.43
C VAL A 268 4.76 7.64 17.23
N PHE A 269 6.06 7.43 17.40
CA PHE A 269 7.06 7.40 16.32
C PHE A 269 7.32 5.94 15.90
N GLY A 270 7.66 5.73 14.62
CA GLY A 270 7.65 4.43 13.91
C GLY A 270 8.19 3.20 14.65
N VAL A 271 7.59 2.05 14.30
CA VAL A 271 7.99 0.63 14.54
C VAL A 271 9.05 0.39 15.62
N ASN A 272 8.75 0.78 16.86
CA ASN A 272 9.25 0.21 18.12
C ASN A 272 8.61 1.02 19.27
N ALA A 273 7.28 0.92 19.39
CA ALA A 273 6.65 1.17 20.68
C ALA A 273 6.72 -0.14 21.48
N PRO A 274 7.09 -0.10 22.77
CA PRO A 274 7.36 -1.28 23.60
C PRO A 274 6.17 -2.22 23.76
#